data_AF-A0AAU9Y8G8-F1
#
_entry.id   AF-A0AAU9Y8G8-F1
#
_cell.length_a   1.000
_cell.length_b   1.000
_cell.length_c   1.000
_cell.angle_alpha   90.00
_cell.angle_beta   90.00
_cell.angle_gamma   90.00
#
_symmetry.space_group_name_H-M   'P 1'
#
loop_
_entity.id
_entity.type
_entity.pdbx_description
1 polymer ?
#
loop_
_entity_poly.entity_id
_entity_poly.type
_entity_poly.pdbx_seq_one_letter_code
_entity_poly.pdbx_strand_id
1 'polypeptide(L)'
;MIVFLQASTNNRASTALQHFQSAVEHYNLPSRVRSDLGMENIEVACFMLQERGLSRGSHLTGKSVHNQRREHLWCDVNRVIVSRFLNNFLFREHSGILDPTDEVHLFCIHLVYIPLINNVINQFISHPVSTPCNFSPNQLWIQGMLHF
;
A
#
# COMPACT_ATOMS: atom_id res chain seq x y z
N MET A 1 4.08 6.15 9.93
CA MET A 1 3.36 6.98 8.94
C MET A 1 3.20 6.16 7.67
N ILE A 2 1.97 6.05 7.18
CA ILE A 2 1.67 5.36 5.92
C ILE A 2 1.55 6.48 4.87
N VAL A 3 2.45 6.48 3.88
CA VAL A 3 2.47 7.51 2.82
C VAL A 3 1.47 7.21 1.71
N PHE A 4 1.25 5.93 1.43
CA PHE A 4 0.21 5.44 0.53
C PHE A 4 -0.08 3.98 0.86
N LEU A 5 -1.32 3.58 0.58
CA LEU A 5 -1.77 2.18 0.53
C LEU A 5 -3.00 2.21 -0.38
N GLN A 6 -3.01 1.36 -1.41
CA GLN A 6 -4.10 1.36 -2.40
C GLN A 6 -4.27 -0.04 -2.98
N ALA A 7 -5.52 -0.50 -3.07
CA ALA A 7 -5.88 -1.73 -3.75
C ALA A 7 -5.94 -1.50 -5.26
N SER A 8 -5.40 -2.47 -6.01
CA SER A 8 -5.38 -2.49 -7.48
C SER A 8 -5.74 -3.90 -7.97
N THR A 9 -6.19 -3.98 -9.23
CA THR A 9 -6.59 -5.24 -9.87
C THR A 9 -5.42 -6.04 -10.46
N ASN A 10 -4.19 -5.54 -10.35
CA ASN A 10 -3.00 -6.15 -10.90
C ASN A 10 -1.76 -5.83 -10.06
N ASN A 11 -0.68 -6.59 -10.29
CA ASN A 11 0.61 -6.42 -9.62
C ASN A 11 1.72 -5.91 -10.58
N ARG A 12 1.36 -5.02 -11.53
CA ARG A 12 2.34 -4.49 -12.50
C ARG A 12 3.26 -3.46 -11.83
N ALA A 13 4.52 -3.45 -12.25
CA ALA A 13 5.50 -2.49 -11.76
C ALA A 13 5.10 -1.03 -12.03
N SER A 14 4.48 -0.76 -13.19
CA SER A 14 3.94 0.56 -13.53
C SER A 14 2.81 1.02 -12.62
N THR A 15 1.93 0.12 -12.20
CA THR A 15 0.88 0.41 -11.23
C THR A 15 1.49 0.79 -9.87
N ALA A 16 2.49 0.03 -9.42
CA ALA A 16 3.21 0.34 -8.18
C ALA A 16 3.95 1.69 -8.26
N LEU A 17 4.59 1.99 -9.40
CA LEU A 17 5.24 3.27 -9.64
C LEU A 17 4.24 4.43 -9.62
N GLN A 18 3.07 4.29 -10.25
CA GLN A 18 2.04 5.33 -10.25
C GLN A 18 1.58 5.69 -8.82
N HIS A 19 1.33 4.67 -7.98
CA HIS A 19 0.98 4.91 -6.57
C HIS A 19 2.11 5.60 -5.81
N PHE A 20 3.36 5.18 -6.07
CA PHE A 20 4.54 5.80 -5.47
C PHE A 20 4.69 7.27 -5.89
N GLN A 21 4.55 7.58 -7.18
CA GLN A 21 4.64 8.95 -7.70
C GLN A 21 3.53 9.84 -7.14
N SER A 22 2.30 9.34 -7.06
CA SER A 22 1.18 10.06 -6.44
C SER A 22 1.50 10.41 -4.98
N ALA A 23 2.14 9.51 -4.23
CA ALA A 23 2.58 9.79 -2.87
C ALA A 23 3.73 10.81 -2.82
N VAL A 24 4.68 10.74 -3.77
CA VAL A 24 5.79 11.69 -3.89
C VAL A 24 5.30 13.10 -4.17
N GLU A 25 4.26 13.28 -4.98
CA GLU A 25 3.64 14.60 -5.22
C GLU A 25 3.09 15.23 -3.93
N HIS A 26 2.56 14.42 -3.01
CA HIS A 26 1.96 14.90 -1.76
C HIS A 26 2.99 15.05 -0.62
N TYR A 27 3.96 14.14 -0.51
CA TYR A 27 4.87 14.04 0.64
C TYR A 27 6.34 14.34 0.30
N ASN A 28 6.63 14.72 -0.95
CA ASN A 28 7.96 14.85 -1.54
C ASN A 28 8.70 13.51 -1.70
N LEU A 29 9.73 13.55 -2.54
CA LEU A 29 10.56 12.39 -2.83
C LEU A 29 11.32 11.94 -1.57
N PRO A 30 11.24 10.68 -1.14
CA PRO A 30 12.01 10.23 0.01
C PRO A 30 13.51 10.21 -0.27
N SER A 31 14.32 10.22 0.78
CA SER A 31 15.78 10.05 0.68
C SER A 31 16.15 8.64 0.27
N ARG A 32 15.45 7.63 0.82
CA ARG A 32 15.64 6.21 0.51
C ARG A 32 14.30 5.50 0.53
N VAL A 33 14.11 4.52 -0.32
CA VAL A 33 12.98 3.57 -0.27
C VAL A 33 13.52 2.16 0.00
N ARG A 34 12.72 1.33 0.65
CA ARG A 34 13.05 -0.09 0.87
C ARG A 34 11.93 -0.95 0.28
N SER A 35 12.32 -1.99 -0.45
CA SER A 35 11.41 -3.03 -0.93
C SER A 35 12.09 -4.41 -0.88
N ASP A 36 11.31 -5.44 -1.12
CA ASP A 36 11.77 -6.80 -1.38
C ASP A 36 12.17 -6.97 -2.85
N LEU A 37 12.60 -8.19 -3.20
CA LEU A 37 13.05 -8.55 -4.55
C LEU A 37 11.89 -8.77 -5.54
N GLY A 38 10.69 -8.25 -5.25
CA GLY A 38 9.52 -8.37 -6.10
C GLY A 38 9.67 -7.57 -7.40
N MET A 39 9.26 -8.17 -8.52
CA MET A 39 9.32 -7.53 -9.84
C MET A 39 8.40 -6.31 -9.92
N GLU A 40 7.35 -6.24 -9.09
CA GLU A 40 6.48 -5.08 -8.98
C GLU A 40 7.21 -3.82 -8.47
N ASN A 41 8.37 -3.96 -7.81
CA ASN A 41 9.13 -2.83 -7.26
C ASN A 41 10.23 -2.32 -8.21
N ILE A 42 10.46 -2.98 -9.34
CA ILE A 42 11.56 -2.63 -10.27
C ILE A 42 11.46 -1.19 -10.75
N GLU A 43 10.27 -0.74 -11.13
CA GLU A 43 10.10 0.61 -11.68
C GLU A 43 10.28 1.69 -10.59
N VAL A 44 9.85 1.43 -9.35
CA VAL A 44 10.12 2.30 -8.19
C VAL A 44 11.63 2.37 -7.91
N ALA A 45 12.33 1.24 -8.01
CA ALA A 45 13.79 1.21 -7.84
C ALA A 45 14.51 2.02 -8.91
N CYS A 46 14.15 1.84 -10.18
CA CYS A 46 14.68 2.61 -11.30
C CYS A 46 14.44 4.12 -11.11
N PHE A 47 13.21 4.51 -10.79
CA PHE A 47 12.84 5.90 -10.55
C PHE A 47 13.68 6.52 -9.42
N MET A 48 13.83 5.84 -8.29
CA MET A 48 14.63 6.33 -7.16
C MET A 48 16.13 6.45 -7.49
N LEU A 49 16.67 5.57 -8.33
CA LEU A 49 18.06 5.64 -8.79
C LEU A 49 18.28 6.80 -9.78
N GLN A 50 17.29 7.10 -10.62
CA GLN A 50 17.32 8.23 -11.54
C GLN A 50 17.27 9.57 -10.78
N GLU A 51 16.31 9.72 -9.87
CA GLU A 51 16.07 10.99 -9.17
C GLU A 51 17.10 11.29 -8.06
N ARG A 52 17.62 10.26 -7.38
CA ARG A 52 18.58 10.43 -6.26
C ARG A 52 20.02 10.07 -6.60
N GLY A 53 20.28 9.59 -7.82
CA GLY A 53 21.59 9.19 -8.30
C GLY A 53 21.97 7.74 -7.98
N LEU A 54 22.80 7.18 -8.85
CA LEU A 54 23.36 5.83 -8.75
C LEU A 54 24.33 5.71 -7.57
N SER A 55 24.49 4.50 -7.03
CA SER A 55 25.47 4.15 -5.98
C SER A 55 25.33 4.86 -4.62
N ARG A 56 24.26 5.64 -4.39
CA ARG A 56 23.95 6.30 -3.11
C ARG A 56 23.26 5.38 -2.08
N GLY A 57 22.78 4.22 -2.54
CA GLY A 57 21.88 3.37 -1.75
C GLY A 57 20.47 3.97 -1.61
N SER A 58 19.98 4.62 -2.67
CA SER A 58 18.66 5.28 -2.72
C SER A 58 17.49 4.28 -2.73
N HIS A 59 17.72 3.08 -3.24
CA HIS A 59 16.81 1.95 -3.13
C HIS A 59 17.51 0.82 -2.35
N LEU A 60 16.90 0.40 -1.25
CA LEU A 60 17.39 -0.67 -0.39
C LEU A 60 16.60 -1.94 -0.68
N THR A 61 17.28 -2.95 -1.20
CA THR A 61 16.69 -4.27 -1.40
C THR A 61 17.28 -5.24 -0.39
N GLY A 62 16.46 -6.05 0.28
CA GLY A 62 16.99 -7.04 1.22
C GLY A 62 15.95 -8.02 1.75
N LYS A 63 16.43 -9.03 2.48
CA LYS A 63 15.62 -10.12 3.04
C LYS A 63 14.43 -9.60 3.86
N SER A 64 13.30 -10.32 3.79
CA SER A 64 12.02 -9.98 4.44
C SER A 64 12.16 -9.66 5.94
N VAL A 65 13.11 -10.28 6.64
CA VAL A 65 13.34 -10.07 8.09
C VAL A 65 13.60 -8.61 8.51
N HIS A 66 14.05 -7.76 7.59
CA HIS A 66 14.28 -6.33 7.87
C HIS A 66 13.10 -5.45 7.48
N ASN A 67 12.04 -6.05 6.97
CA ASN A 67 10.84 -5.38 6.47
C ASN A 67 9.71 -5.40 7.50
N GLN A 68 10.07 -5.54 8.78
CA GLN A 68 9.19 -5.69 9.93
C GLN A 68 8.08 -4.62 9.98
N ARG A 69 8.35 -3.38 9.58
CA ARG A 69 7.33 -2.32 9.54
C ARG A 69 6.25 -2.57 8.49
N ARG A 70 6.63 -3.01 7.28
CA ARG A 70 5.67 -3.35 6.22
C ARG A 70 4.90 -4.61 6.58
N GLU A 71 5.58 -5.59 7.18
CA GLU A 71 4.95 -6.82 7.68
C GLU A 71 3.94 -6.53 8.80
N HIS A 72 4.28 -5.68 9.77
CA HIS A 72 3.35 -5.27 10.82
C HIS A 72 2.15 -4.50 10.28
N LEU A 73 2.40 -3.53 9.39
CA LEU A 73 1.33 -2.82 8.69
C LEU A 73 0.43 -3.79 7.93
N TRP A 74 1.00 -4.77 7.24
CA TRP A 74 0.24 -5.80 6.55
C TRP A 74 -0.58 -6.65 7.51
N CYS A 75 -0.05 -7.03 8.68
CA CYS A 75 -0.84 -7.74 9.71
C CYS A 75 -2.08 -6.93 10.14
N ASP A 76 -1.94 -5.62 10.34
CA ASP A 76 -3.05 -4.75 10.72
C ASP A 76 -4.07 -4.59 9.58
N VAL A 77 -3.59 -4.31 8.36
CA VAL A 77 -4.42 -4.21 7.15
C VAL A 77 -5.16 -5.52 6.90
N ASN A 78 -4.49 -6.66 7.08
CA ASN A 78 -5.09 -7.96 6.89
C ASN A 78 -6.19 -8.22 7.93
N ARG A 79 -5.91 -7.92 9.20
CA ARG A 79 -6.88 -8.08 10.29
C ARG A 79 -8.12 -7.22 10.10
N VAL A 80 -7.95 -5.95 9.75
CA VAL A 80 -9.06 -4.96 9.74
C VAL A 80 -9.81 -4.93 8.40
N ILE A 81 -9.10 -5.08 7.29
CA ILE A 81 -9.65 -4.83 5.95
C ILE A 81 -9.75 -6.14 5.17
N VAL A 82 -8.62 -6.81 4.91
CA VAL A 82 -8.57 -7.94 3.95
C VAL A 82 -9.43 -9.10 4.43
N SER A 83 -9.31 -9.50 5.70
CA SER A 83 -10.06 -10.62 6.27
C SER A 83 -11.57 -10.47 6.08
N ARG A 84 -12.10 -9.26 6.25
CA ARG A 84 -13.53 -8.96 6.08
C ARG A 84 -13.97 -9.15 4.64
N PHE A 85 -13.24 -8.62 3.66
CA PHE A 85 -13.61 -8.79 2.25
C PHE A 85 -13.42 -10.22 1.78
N LEU A 86 -12.32 -10.86 2.18
CA LEU A 86 -12.04 -12.27 1.87
C LEU A 86 -13.14 -13.18 2.39
N ASN A 87 -13.55 -13.04 3.66
CA ASN A 87 -14.65 -13.84 4.22
C ASN A 87 -15.97 -13.66 3.46
N ASN A 88 -16.26 -12.44 3.00
CA ASN A 88 -17.45 -12.18 2.19
C ASN A 88 -17.36 -12.86 0.81
N PHE A 89 -16.19 -12.86 0.18
CA PHE A 89 -15.99 -13.53 -1.11
C PHE A 89 -16.07 -15.06 -0.97
N LEU A 90 -15.40 -15.63 0.05
CA LEU A 90 -15.46 -17.06 0.35
C LEU A 90 -16.89 -17.51 0.67
N PHE A 91 -17.65 -16.72 1.42
CA PHE A 91 -19.06 -17.03 1.67
C PHE A 91 -19.88 -17.06 0.38
N ARG A 92 -19.67 -16.09 -0.53
CA ARG A 92 -20.36 -16.03 -1.82
C ARG A 92 -19.96 -17.16 -2.76
N GLU A 93 -18.70 -17.57 -2.71
CA GLU A 93 -18.19 -18.74 -3.44
C GLU A 93 -18.85 -20.01 -2.92
N HIS A 94 -18.85 -20.23 -1.60
CA HIS A 94 -19.48 -21.39 -0.98
C HIS A 94 -21.00 -21.44 -1.21
N SER A 95 -21.66 -20.30 -1.32
CA SER A 95 -23.10 -20.22 -1.63
C SER A 95 -23.41 -20.32 -3.13
N GLY A 96 -22.40 -20.46 -4.00
CA GLY A 96 -22.56 -20.54 -5.45
C GLY A 96 -22.96 -19.23 -6.14
N ILE A 97 -22.83 -18.08 -5.45
CA ILE A 97 -23.14 -16.75 -6.00
C ILE A 97 -21.94 -16.18 -6.76
N LEU A 98 -20.73 -16.53 -6.33
CA LEU A 98 -19.48 -16.15 -6.95
C LEU A 98 -18.81 -17.41 -7.50
N ASP A 99 -18.38 -17.35 -8.75
CA ASP A 99 -17.49 -18.35 -9.35
C ASP A 99 -16.15 -17.65 -9.65
N PRO A 100 -15.05 -18.01 -8.98
CA PRO A 100 -13.74 -17.40 -9.20
C PRO A 100 -13.10 -17.83 -10.53
N THR A 101 -13.67 -18.81 -11.23
CA THR A 101 -13.23 -19.22 -12.58
C THR A 101 -13.98 -18.50 -13.70
N ASP A 102 -15.08 -17.81 -13.37
CA ASP A 102 -15.85 -17.00 -14.29
C ASP A 102 -15.29 -15.57 -14.36
N GLU A 103 -14.81 -15.18 -15.55
CA GLU A 103 -14.21 -13.86 -15.80
C GLU A 103 -15.21 -12.70 -15.62
N VAL A 104 -16.50 -12.91 -15.90
CA VAL A 104 -17.56 -11.91 -15.71
C VAL A 104 -17.79 -11.69 -14.22
N HIS A 105 -17.82 -12.77 -13.43
CA HIS A 105 -17.94 -12.66 -11.98
C HIS A 105 -16.74 -11.95 -11.35
N LEU A 106 -15.51 -12.29 -11.78
CA LEU A 106 -14.29 -11.59 -11.34
C LEU A 106 -14.32 -10.11 -11.71
N PHE A 107 -14.74 -9.77 -12.94
CA PHE A 107 -14.88 -8.39 -13.38
C PHE A 107 -15.90 -7.61 -12.53
N CYS A 108 -17.07 -8.20 -12.28
CA CYS A 108 -18.11 -7.60 -11.43
C CYS A 108 -17.60 -7.36 -10.00
N ILE A 109 -16.86 -8.31 -9.43
CA ILE A 109 -16.25 -8.12 -8.11
C ILE A 109 -15.23 -6.99 -8.13
N HIS A 110 -14.31 -6.96 -9.09
CA HIS A 110 -13.34 -5.89 -9.18
C HIS A 110 -14.01 -4.52 -9.33
N LEU A 111 -15.02 -4.41 -10.19
CA LEU A 111 -15.75 -3.17 -10.42
C LEU A 111 -16.43 -2.64 -9.15
N VAL A 112 -17.10 -3.52 -8.41
CA VAL A 112 -17.87 -3.13 -7.21
C VAL A 112 -16.96 -2.94 -5.99
N TYR A 113 -16.03 -3.87 -5.76
CA TYR A 113 -15.31 -3.94 -4.50
C TYR A 113 -14.00 -3.16 -4.46
N ILE A 114 -13.32 -2.91 -5.60
CA ILE A 114 -12.09 -2.10 -5.58
C ILE A 114 -12.35 -0.68 -5.03
N PRO A 115 -13.40 0.06 -5.47
CA PRO A 115 -13.71 1.37 -4.89
C PRO A 115 -14.07 1.28 -3.39
N LEU A 116 -14.81 0.25 -2.99
CA LEU A 116 -15.20 0.04 -1.58
C LEU A 116 -13.98 -0.26 -0.69
N ILE A 117 -13.09 -1.14 -1.14
CA ILE A 117 -11.85 -1.47 -0.43
C ILE A 117 -10.99 -0.21 -0.30
N ASN A 118 -10.81 0.55 -1.38
CA ASN A 118 -10.03 1.79 -1.34
C ASN A 118 -10.62 2.85 -0.41
N ASN A 119 -11.95 2.95 -0.30
CA ASN A 119 -12.59 3.84 0.70
C ASN A 119 -12.24 3.40 2.14
N VAL A 120 -12.35 2.10 2.44
CA VAL A 120 -11.98 1.57 3.77
C VAL A 120 -10.49 1.77 4.06
N ILE A 121 -9.63 1.59 3.06
CA ILE A 121 -8.19 1.87 3.17
C ILE A 121 -7.95 3.35 3.50
N ASN A 122 -8.62 4.28 2.82
CA ASN A 122 -8.46 5.71 3.08
C ASN A 122 -8.88 6.10 4.50
N GLN A 123 -9.95 5.48 5.02
CA GLN A 123 -10.36 5.63 6.42
C GLN A 123 -9.27 5.11 7.36
N PHE A 124 -8.74 3.91 7.09
CA PHE A 124 -7.66 3.29 7.87
C PHE A 124 -6.40 4.15 7.96
N ILE A 125 -5.94 4.72 6.84
CA ILE A 125 -4.75 5.59 6.80
C ILE A 125 -4.98 6.92 7.52
N SER A 126 -6.21 7.43 7.45
CA SER A 126 -6.58 8.73 8.01
C SER A 126 -6.88 8.67 9.52
N HIS A 127 -7.01 7.48 10.10
CA HIS A 127 -7.26 7.34 11.53
C HIS A 127 -6.06 7.79 12.39
N PRO A 128 -6.31 8.50 13.51
CA PRO A 128 -5.26 8.86 14.46
C PRO A 128 -4.53 7.62 14.98
N VAL A 129 -3.20 7.66 14.97
CA VAL A 129 -2.40 6.62 15.63
C VAL A 129 -2.43 6.95 17.12
N SER A 130 -2.76 5.98 17.98
CA SER A 130 -2.65 6.11 19.44
C SER A 130 -1.19 6.32 19.86
N THR A 131 -0.74 7.55 19.69
CA THR A 131 0.47 8.13 20.27
C THR A 131 0.03 8.92 21.52
N PRO A 132 0.94 9.30 22.43
CA PRO A 132 0.58 10.05 23.64
C PRO A 132 -0.26 11.31 23.40
N CYS A 133 -0.27 11.82 22.16
CA CYS A 133 -1.03 12.98 21.71
C CYS A 133 -2.12 12.69 20.66
N ASN A 134 -2.38 11.41 20.31
CA ASN A 134 -3.35 11.00 19.26
C ASN A 134 -3.19 11.73 17.91
N PHE A 135 -1.96 11.97 17.45
CA PHE A 135 -1.75 12.62 16.16
C PHE A 135 -2.00 11.65 15.00
N SER A 136 -2.65 12.14 13.94
CA SER A 136 -2.73 11.44 12.66
C SER A 136 -1.35 11.34 12.00
N PRO A 137 -1.14 10.38 11.10
CA PRO A 137 0.11 10.27 10.33
C PRO A 137 0.52 11.59 9.66
N ASN A 138 -0.44 12.38 9.17
CA ASN A 138 -0.19 13.69 8.56
C ASN A 138 0.26 14.75 9.58
N GLN A 139 -0.33 14.76 10.78
CA GLN A 139 0.08 15.68 11.84
C GLN A 139 1.51 15.39 12.31
N LEU A 140 1.88 14.11 12.43
CA LEU A 140 3.26 13.70 12.73
C LEU A 140 4.25 14.13 11.63
N TRP A 141 3.84 14.09 10.36
CA TRP A 141 4.65 14.55 9.24
C TRP A 141 4.90 16.06 9.29
N ILE A 142 3.83 16.85 9.43
CA ILE A 142 3.91 18.31 9.52
C ILE A 142 4.77 18.72 10.71
N GLN A 143 4.56 18.09 11.87
CA GLN A 143 5.38 18.33 13.06
C GLN A 143 6.85 18.01 12.78
N GLY A 144 7.14 16.88 12.14
CA GLY A 144 8.49 16.53 11.71
C GLY A 144 9.13 17.61 10.83
N MET A 145 8.40 18.21 9.90
CA MET A 145 8.91 19.28 9.03
C MET A 145 9.12 20.61 9.76
N LEU A 146 8.29 20.95 10.76
CA LEU A 146 8.39 22.21 11.51
C LEU A 146 9.53 22.23 12.53
N HIS A 147 10.03 21.05 12.94
CA HIS A 147 11.10 20.90 13.92
C HIS A 147 12.50 20.69 13.31
N PHE A 148 12.66 20.94 11.99
CA PHE A 148 13.96 21.03 11.32
C PHE A 148 14.23 22.44 10.80
#